data_AF-A0A2H0A2B1-F1
#
_entry.id   AF-A0A2H0A2B1-F1
#
_cell.length_a   1.000
_cell.length_b   1.000
_cell.length_c   1.000
_cell.angle_alpha   90.00
_cell.angle_beta   90.00
_cell.angle_gamma   90.00
#
_symmetry.space_group_name_H-M   'P 1'
#
loop_
_entity.id
_entity.type
_entity.pdbx_description
1 polymer ?
#
loop_
_entity_poly.entity_id
_entity_poly.type
_entity_poly.pdbx_seq_one_letter_code
_entity_poly.pdbx_strand_id
1 'polypeptide(L)'
;CVGANKIRPKYVRGLWPENNTRIPVIPQILSKSADGFVNLGNFLADLGYDTVNWNLGCPFPQVANKLRGSGLLPYPDKIREFLDGVLPKLKARLSIKTRLGREHREEIFALMPVFNDYPLAEIIIHPRTGRQMYDGTVDLDTFETCLTESRHIVVYNGDIRTVADFTRLSERFPDVER
;
A
#
# COMPACT_ATOMS: atom_id res chain seq x y z
N CYS A 1 32.72 8.39 -3.53
CA CYS A 1 32.13 7.83 -2.29
C CYS A 1 30.69 8.31 -2.20
N VAL A 2 29.72 7.46 -2.57
CA VAL A 2 28.29 7.81 -2.61
C VAL A 2 27.74 7.78 -1.19
N GLY A 3 27.23 8.91 -0.70
CA GLY A 3 26.74 9.06 0.67
C GLY A 3 25.52 8.17 0.93
N ALA A 4 25.73 7.06 1.64
CA ALA A 4 24.65 6.23 2.14
C ALA A 4 23.75 7.05 3.08
N ASN A 5 22.49 7.24 2.69
CA ASN A 5 21.46 7.73 3.60
C ASN A 5 21.35 6.75 4.78
N LYS A 6 22.03 7.06 5.89
CA LYS A 6 22.03 6.24 7.10
C LYS A 6 20.59 6.13 7.62
N ILE A 7 20.06 4.91 7.64
CA ILE A 7 18.78 4.60 8.28
C ILE A 7 18.92 4.97 9.76
N ARG A 8 18.03 5.84 10.25
CA ARG A 8 18.11 6.30 11.65
C ARG A 8 17.55 5.21 12.56
N PRO A 9 18.29 4.73 13.57
CA PRO A 9 17.88 3.62 14.42
C PRO A 9 16.50 3.78 15.07
N LYS A 10 16.13 5.02 15.42
CA LYS A 10 14.83 5.33 16.03
C LYS A 10 13.62 4.98 15.16
N TYR A 11 13.77 4.95 13.83
CA TYR A 11 12.66 4.65 12.90
C TYR A 11 12.48 3.16 12.66
N VAL A 12 13.49 2.34 12.96
CA VAL A 12 13.44 0.90 12.72
C VAL A 12 13.33 0.11 14.02
N ARG A 13 13.30 0.76 15.22
CA ARG A 13 13.39 0.08 16.54
C ARG A 13 12.36 -1.02 16.75
N GLY A 14 11.12 -0.75 16.35
CA GLY A 14 10.06 -1.72 16.42
C GLY A 14 10.18 -2.87 15.41
N LEU A 15 11.08 -2.78 14.43
CA LEU A 15 11.26 -3.75 13.34
C LEU A 15 12.47 -4.67 13.53
N TRP A 16 13.06 -4.67 14.71
CA TRP A 16 14.07 -5.68 15.03
C TRP A 16 13.40 -7.06 15.17
N PRO A 17 13.96 -8.15 14.62
CA PRO A 17 13.33 -9.47 14.64
C PRO A 17 12.96 -9.95 16.05
N GLU A 18 13.80 -9.66 17.04
CA GLU A 18 13.55 -9.97 18.45
C GLU A 18 12.28 -9.32 19.02
N ASN A 19 11.83 -8.22 18.43
CA ASN A 19 10.59 -7.53 18.81
C ASN A 19 9.35 -8.07 18.06
N ASN A 20 9.53 -8.94 17.07
CA ASN A 20 8.47 -9.39 16.14
C ASN A 20 8.38 -10.92 16.05
N THR A 21 8.39 -11.62 17.19
CA THR A 21 8.46 -13.09 17.26
C THR A 21 7.12 -13.81 17.30
N ARG A 22 6.00 -13.10 17.53
CA ARG A 22 4.69 -13.71 17.80
C ARG A 22 3.81 -13.86 16.58
N ILE A 23 3.72 -12.82 15.76
CA ILE A 23 2.89 -12.78 14.57
C ILE A 23 3.73 -12.33 13.38
N PRO A 24 3.47 -12.83 12.16
CA PRO A 24 4.10 -12.31 10.96
C PRO A 24 3.86 -10.80 10.81
N VAL A 25 4.93 -10.05 10.56
CA VAL A 25 4.87 -8.60 10.38
C VAL A 25 5.36 -8.26 8.98
N ILE A 26 4.58 -7.42 8.28
CA ILE A 26 4.97 -6.82 7.00
C ILE A 26 5.22 -5.33 7.27
N PRO A 27 6.48 -4.87 7.27
CA PRO A 27 6.78 -3.46 7.46
C PRO A 27 6.21 -2.61 6.33
N GLN A 28 5.58 -1.49 6.69
CA GLN A 28 5.05 -0.53 5.72
C GLN A 28 5.96 0.70 5.61
N ILE A 29 6.32 1.05 4.38
CA ILE A 29 7.18 2.20 4.07
C ILE A 29 6.34 3.29 3.41
N LEU A 30 6.47 4.52 3.91
CA LEU A 30 5.89 5.72 3.30
C LEU A 30 7.00 6.55 2.63
N SER A 31 7.10 6.43 1.31
CA SER A 31 8.08 7.17 0.49
C SER A 31 7.49 7.53 -0.87
N LYS A 32 8.11 8.52 -1.52
CA LYS A 32 7.95 8.83 -2.94
C LYS A 32 9.27 8.74 -3.73
N SER A 33 10.36 8.46 -3.04
CA SER A 33 11.69 8.31 -3.63
C SER A 33 11.97 6.83 -3.76
N ALA A 34 12.20 6.37 -5.00
CA ALA A 34 12.55 4.99 -5.29
C ALA A 34 13.83 4.58 -4.57
N ASP A 35 14.91 5.37 -4.67
CA ASP A 35 16.17 5.08 -3.98
C ASP A 35 16.03 5.00 -2.47
N GLY A 36 15.29 5.93 -1.86
CA GLY A 36 15.01 5.89 -0.43
C GLY A 36 14.21 4.65 -0.02
N PHE A 37 13.25 4.24 -0.86
CA PHE A 37 12.43 3.05 -0.62
C PHE A 37 13.27 1.77 -0.75
N VAL A 38 14.08 1.64 -1.81
CA VAL A 38 14.98 0.49 -2.03
C VAL A 38 15.98 0.35 -0.89
N ASN A 39 16.61 1.44 -0.45
CA ASN A 39 17.57 1.40 0.65
C ASN A 39 16.93 0.87 1.94
N LEU A 40 15.75 1.37 2.31
CA LEU A 40 15.05 0.90 3.51
C LEU A 40 14.48 -0.51 3.33
N GLY A 41 13.90 -0.81 2.17
CA GLY A 41 13.33 -2.12 1.85
C GLY A 41 14.37 -3.22 1.86
N ASN A 42 15.57 -2.97 1.31
CA ASN A 42 16.67 -3.94 1.32
C ASN A 42 17.25 -4.13 2.71
N PHE A 43 17.34 -3.06 3.51
CA PHE A 43 17.72 -3.19 4.92
C PHE A 43 16.71 -4.06 5.69
N LEU A 44 15.41 -3.91 5.45
CA LEU A 44 14.39 -4.75 6.08
C LEU A 44 14.46 -6.20 5.57
N ALA A 45 14.73 -6.41 4.28
CA ALA A 45 14.99 -7.74 3.75
C ALA A 45 16.20 -8.41 4.45
N ASP A 46 17.27 -7.65 4.69
CA ASP A 46 18.46 -8.13 5.42
C ASP A 46 18.17 -8.41 6.91
N LEU A 47 17.09 -7.86 7.48
CA LEU A 47 16.58 -8.24 8.81
C LEU A 47 15.67 -9.48 8.78
N GLY A 48 15.36 -10.03 7.61
CA GLY A 48 14.53 -11.22 7.45
C GLY A 48 13.06 -10.96 7.09
N TYR A 49 12.69 -9.74 6.67
CA TYR A 49 11.35 -9.46 6.17
C TYR A 49 11.23 -9.78 4.67
N ASP A 50 10.47 -10.83 4.33
CA ASP A 50 10.30 -11.28 2.94
C ASP A 50 9.42 -10.36 2.09
N THR A 51 8.63 -9.51 2.72
CA THR A 51 7.70 -8.60 2.04
C THR A 51 7.70 -7.24 2.73
N VAL A 52 7.67 -6.18 1.93
CA VAL A 52 7.44 -4.81 2.40
C VAL A 52 6.19 -4.25 1.74
N ASN A 53 5.46 -3.42 2.47
CA ASN A 53 4.25 -2.77 1.96
C ASN A 53 4.52 -1.29 1.65
N TRP A 54 4.07 -0.79 0.50
CA TRP A 54 4.12 0.63 0.17
C TRP A 54 2.82 1.33 0.56
N ASN A 55 2.93 2.35 1.39
CA ASN A 55 1.80 3.21 1.74
C ASN A 55 1.50 4.21 0.61
N LEU A 56 0.47 3.91 -0.16
CA LEU A 56 -0.18 4.79 -1.14
C LEU A 56 -1.54 5.33 -0.66
N GLY A 57 -1.92 5.09 0.59
CA GLY A 57 -3.25 5.41 1.11
C GLY A 57 -3.33 6.57 2.10
N CYS A 58 -2.21 7.03 2.68
CA CYS A 58 -2.24 8.04 3.75
C CYS A 58 -2.81 9.38 3.25
N PRO A 59 -3.89 9.90 3.84
CA PRO A 59 -4.56 11.12 3.38
C PRO A 59 -4.11 12.39 4.10
N PHE A 60 -3.29 12.27 5.14
CA PHE A 60 -2.89 13.42 5.96
C PHE A 60 -2.26 14.52 5.10
N PRO A 61 -2.70 15.78 5.20
CA PRO A 61 -2.22 16.86 4.34
C PRO A 61 -0.69 17.02 4.35
N GLN A 62 -0.06 16.84 5.52
CA GLN A 62 1.40 16.89 5.68
C GLN A 62 2.17 15.82 4.87
N VAL A 63 1.47 14.75 4.50
CA VAL A 63 1.96 13.64 3.67
C VAL A 63 1.52 13.84 2.22
N ALA A 64 0.21 13.98 1.98
CA ALA A 64 -0.38 14.05 0.65
C ALA A 64 0.13 15.25 -0.16
N ASN A 65 0.22 16.44 0.47
CA ASN A 65 0.70 17.66 -0.20
C ASN A 65 2.18 17.56 -0.62
N LYS A 66 2.91 16.57 -0.10
CA LYS A 66 4.30 16.29 -0.48
C LYS A 66 4.42 15.21 -1.56
N LEU A 67 3.32 14.82 -2.22
CA LEU A 67 3.22 13.71 -3.17
C LEU A 67 3.66 12.38 -2.54
N ARG A 68 3.09 12.03 -1.38
CA ARG A 68 3.27 10.74 -0.70
C ARG A 68 1.91 10.21 -0.28
N GLY A 69 1.81 8.91 0.03
CA GLY A 69 0.53 8.31 0.38
C GLY A 69 -0.49 8.56 -0.73
N SER A 70 -1.71 8.95 -0.35
CA SER A 70 -2.77 9.23 -1.32
C SER A 70 -2.46 10.40 -2.26
N GLY A 71 -1.50 11.27 -1.94
CA GLY A 71 -1.12 12.37 -2.82
C GLY A 71 -0.48 11.94 -4.15
N LEU A 72 -0.11 10.67 -4.30
CA LEU A 72 0.38 10.10 -5.56
C LEU A 72 -0.74 9.54 -6.46
N LEU A 73 -1.93 9.29 -5.92
CA LEU A 73 -3.02 8.60 -6.65
C LEU A 73 -3.50 9.35 -7.91
N PRO A 74 -3.49 10.69 -7.96
CA PRO A 74 -3.81 11.42 -9.19
C PRO A 74 -2.73 11.31 -10.29
N TYR A 75 -1.60 10.65 -10.03
CA TYR A 75 -0.44 10.62 -10.92
C TYR A 75 0.03 9.19 -11.24
N PRO A 76 -0.74 8.41 -12.04
CA PRO A 76 -0.37 7.04 -12.43
C PRO A 76 1.03 6.93 -13.02
N ASP A 77 1.46 7.89 -13.86
CA ASP A 77 2.82 7.90 -14.46
C ASP A 77 3.93 8.00 -13.42
N LYS A 78 3.70 8.72 -12.32
CA LYS A 78 4.68 8.81 -11.21
C LYS A 78 4.75 7.51 -10.42
N ILE A 79 3.63 6.81 -10.31
CA ILE A 79 3.59 5.48 -9.68
C ILE A 79 4.33 4.47 -10.55
N ARG A 80 4.16 4.54 -11.88
CA ARG A 80 4.93 3.76 -12.86
C ARG A 80 6.43 3.99 -12.71
N GLU A 81 6.86 5.25 -12.77
CA GLU A 81 8.26 5.66 -12.58
C GLU A 81 8.83 5.15 -11.26
N PHE A 82 8.05 5.22 -10.17
CA PHE A 82 8.45 4.69 -8.88
C PHE A 82 8.63 3.17 -8.91
N LEU A 83 7.68 2.42 -9.45
CA LEU A 83 7.72 0.96 -9.51
C LEU A 83 8.88 0.47 -10.40
N ASP A 84 9.11 1.11 -11.55
CA ASP A 84 10.26 0.86 -12.42
C ASP A 84 11.59 1.08 -11.70
N GLY A 85 11.67 2.11 -10.85
CA GLY A 85 12.87 2.42 -10.08
C GLY A 85 13.11 1.49 -8.88
N VAL A 86 12.04 0.89 -8.33
CA VAL A 86 12.08 0.08 -7.10
C VAL A 86 12.24 -1.41 -7.40
N LEU A 87 11.36 -1.99 -8.20
CA LEU A 87 11.21 -3.45 -8.32
C LEU A 87 12.49 -4.15 -8.80
N PRO A 88 13.25 -3.64 -9.78
CA PRO A 88 14.50 -4.27 -10.20
C PRO A 88 15.60 -4.33 -9.13
N LYS A 89 15.48 -3.51 -8.06
CA LYS A 89 16.52 -3.33 -7.02
C LYS A 89 16.10 -3.82 -5.64
N LEU A 90 14.81 -4.09 -5.45
CA LEU A 90 14.24 -4.50 -4.17
C LEU A 90 14.43 -6.01 -3.97
N LYS A 91 15.04 -6.39 -2.84
CA LYS A 91 15.25 -7.80 -2.45
C LYS A 91 13.96 -8.48 -1.99
N ALA A 92 13.12 -7.76 -1.24
CA ALA A 92 11.84 -8.25 -0.73
C ALA A 92 10.74 -8.14 -1.78
N ARG A 93 9.65 -8.91 -1.61
CA ARG A 93 8.43 -8.69 -2.40
C ARG A 93 7.77 -7.38 -2.01
N LEU A 94 7.02 -6.79 -2.94
CA LEU A 94 6.30 -5.53 -2.73
C LEU A 94 4.79 -5.77 -2.67
N SER A 95 4.13 -5.36 -1.60
CA SER A 95 2.67 -5.16 -1.57
C SER A 95 2.32 -3.67 -1.53
N ILE A 96 1.10 -3.33 -1.92
CA ILE A 96 0.61 -1.94 -1.92
C ILE A 96 -0.57 -1.83 -0.98
N LYS A 97 -0.65 -0.74 -0.21
CA LYS A 97 -1.88 -0.32 0.45
C LYS A 97 -2.33 1.02 -0.09
N THR A 98 -3.51 1.06 -0.70
CA THR A 98 -4.02 2.23 -1.41
C THR A 98 -5.43 2.65 -0.94
N ARG A 99 -5.93 3.73 -1.53
CA ARG A 99 -7.31 4.22 -1.52
C ARG A 99 -7.87 4.18 -2.95
N LEU A 100 -9.16 4.44 -3.12
CA LEU A 100 -9.75 4.56 -4.47
C LEU A 100 -9.24 5.78 -5.24
N GLY A 101 -8.74 6.78 -4.53
CA GLY A 101 -8.18 7.98 -5.13
C GLY A 101 -7.90 9.02 -4.08
N ARG A 102 -7.41 10.18 -4.49
CA ARG A 102 -7.20 11.31 -3.60
C ARG A 102 -8.44 12.19 -3.51
N GLU A 103 -8.97 12.60 -4.65
CA GLU A 103 -10.10 13.53 -4.75
C GLU A 103 -11.37 12.82 -5.21
N HIS A 104 -11.23 11.92 -6.18
CA HIS A 104 -12.31 11.17 -6.82
C HIS A 104 -12.06 9.66 -6.72
N ARG A 105 -13.12 8.86 -6.62
CA ARG A 105 -13.01 7.39 -6.50
C ARG A 105 -12.61 6.74 -7.82
N GLU A 106 -12.91 7.39 -8.94
CA GLU A 106 -12.66 6.93 -10.29
C GLU A 106 -11.17 6.95 -10.65
N GLU A 107 -10.33 7.62 -9.84
CA GLU A 107 -8.86 7.62 -10.02
C GLU A 107 -8.29 6.18 -9.99
N ILE A 108 -8.92 5.25 -9.24
CA ILE A 108 -8.48 3.86 -9.15
C ILE A 108 -8.46 3.16 -10.51
N PHE A 109 -9.36 3.52 -11.43
CA PHE A 109 -9.45 2.89 -12.75
C PHE A 109 -8.24 3.21 -13.64
N ALA A 110 -7.56 4.34 -13.39
CA ALA A 110 -6.28 4.64 -14.05
C ALA A 110 -5.10 3.95 -13.35
N LEU A 111 -5.25 3.56 -12.08
CA LEU A 111 -4.20 2.94 -11.26
C LEU A 111 -4.17 1.41 -11.38
N MET A 112 -5.33 0.76 -11.50
CA MET A 112 -5.41 -0.71 -11.62
C MET A 112 -4.61 -1.26 -12.80
N PRO A 113 -4.67 -0.69 -14.03
CA PRO A 113 -3.79 -1.10 -15.13
C PRO A 113 -2.31 -0.96 -14.79
N VAL A 114 -1.91 0.14 -14.13
CA VAL A 114 -0.52 0.32 -13.68
C VAL A 114 -0.12 -0.78 -12.72
N PHE A 115 -0.93 -1.07 -11.70
CA PHE A 115 -0.61 -2.13 -10.74
C PHE A 115 -0.51 -3.52 -11.40
N ASN A 116 -1.38 -3.80 -12.37
CA ASN A 116 -1.40 -5.06 -13.12
C ASN A 116 -0.16 -5.28 -14.02
N ASP A 117 0.60 -4.23 -14.34
CA ASP A 117 1.84 -4.33 -15.11
C ASP A 117 3.04 -4.83 -14.28
N TYR A 118 2.91 -4.88 -12.95
CA TYR A 118 4.03 -5.20 -12.04
C TYR A 118 3.76 -6.42 -11.15
N PRO A 119 4.79 -7.19 -10.78
CA PRO A 119 4.66 -8.37 -9.92
C PRO A 119 4.48 -7.98 -8.44
N LEU A 120 3.28 -7.52 -8.07
CA LEU A 120 2.93 -7.17 -6.69
C LEU A 120 2.47 -8.41 -5.92
N ALA A 121 2.80 -8.47 -4.63
CA ALA A 121 2.41 -9.58 -3.76
C ALA A 121 0.92 -9.55 -3.38
N GLU A 122 0.39 -8.36 -3.12
CA GLU A 122 -1.04 -8.11 -2.84
C GLU A 122 -1.33 -6.60 -2.96
N ILE A 123 -2.60 -6.26 -3.17
CA ILE A 123 -3.11 -4.88 -3.16
C ILE A 123 -4.20 -4.76 -2.09
N ILE A 124 -3.90 -4.02 -1.03
CA ILE A 124 -4.86 -3.71 0.03
C ILE A 124 -5.58 -2.41 -0.32
N ILE A 125 -6.89 -2.46 -0.51
CA ILE A 125 -7.69 -1.29 -0.93
C ILE A 125 -8.54 -0.83 0.23
N HIS A 126 -8.39 0.44 0.61
CA HIS A 126 -9.38 1.13 1.42
C HIS A 126 -10.39 1.84 0.50
N PRO A 127 -11.66 1.41 0.45
CA PRO A 127 -12.66 1.90 -0.50
C PRO A 127 -13.21 3.29 -0.14
N ARG A 128 -12.33 4.25 0.09
CA ARG A 128 -12.61 5.68 0.25
C ARG A 128 -11.58 6.45 -0.56
N THR A 129 -11.91 7.68 -0.89
CA THR A 129 -10.95 8.68 -1.35
C THR A 129 -10.11 9.22 -0.19
N GLY A 130 -8.97 9.83 -0.50
CA GLY A 130 -8.16 10.54 0.49
C GLY A 130 -8.91 11.72 1.11
N ARG A 131 -9.67 12.47 0.30
CA ARG A 131 -10.46 13.62 0.73
C ARG A 131 -11.54 13.26 1.73
N GLN A 132 -12.17 12.09 1.58
CA GLN A 132 -13.15 11.58 2.53
C GLN A 132 -12.56 11.32 3.92
N MET A 133 -11.24 11.14 4.06
CA MET A 133 -10.62 10.77 5.35
C MET A 133 -11.31 9.54 5.97
N TYR A 134 -12.14 9.75 6.99
CA TYR A 134 -12.98 8.77 7.67
C TYR A 134 -14.48 9.13 7.65
N ASP A 135 -14.85 10.20 6.94
CA ASP A 135 -16.22 10.64 6.78
C ASP A 135 -16.94 9.80 5.71
N GLY A 136 -18.26 9.73 5.83
CA GLY A 136 -19.10 8.93 4.94
C GLY A 136 -18.83 7.43 5.04
N THR A 137 -19.31 6.70 4.06
CA THR A 137 -19.19 5.24 3.99
C THR A 137 -18.16 4.81 2.96
N VAL A 138 -17.67 3.58 3.13
CA VAL A 138 -16.94 2.84 2.11
C VAL A 138 -17.76 2.68 0.82
N ASP A 139 -17.08 2.71 -0.33
CA ASP A 139 -17.64 2.49 -1.66
C ASP A 139 -17.36 1.05 -2.14
N LEU A 140 -18.30 0.19 -1.84
CA LEU A 140 -18.17 -1.26 -2.07
C LEU A 140 -18.30 -1.63 -3.55
N ASP A 141 -19.06 -0.87 -4.33
CA ASP A 141 -19.26 -1.15 -5.77
C ASP A 141 -17.98 -0.87 -6.56
N THR A 142 -17.27 0.22 -6.23
CA THR A 142 -15.97 0.52 -6.85
C THR A 142 -14.92 -0.51 -6.43
N PHE A 143 -14.95 -0.97 -5.17
CA PHE A 143 -14.07 -2.05 -4.72
C PHE A 143 -14.31 -3.36 -5.48
N GLU A 144 -15.57 -3.73 -5.70
CA GLU A 144 -15.96 -4.92 -6.48
C GLU A 144 -15.46 -4.85 -7.93
N THR A 145 -15.50 -3.66 -8.52
CA THR A 145 -14.91 -3.44 -9.84
C THR A 145 -13.40 -3.67 -9.81
N CYS A 146 -12.70 -3.18 -8.78
CA CYS A 146 -11.27 -3.42 -8.60
C CYS A 146 -10.93 -4.90 -8.41
N LEU A 147 -11.78 -5.67 -7.70
CA LEU A 147 -11.62 -7.12 -7.56
C LEU A 147 -11.62 -7.82 -8.92
N THR A 148 -12.59 -7.45 -9.77
CA THR A 148 -12.77 -8.04 -11.10
C THR A 148 -11.62 -7.69 -12.05
N GLU A 149 -11.06 -6.49 -11.94
CA GLU A 149 -9.98 -6.00 -12.80
C GLU A 149 -8.58 -6.43 -12.36
N SER A 150 -8.41 -6.81 -11.09
CA SER A 150 -7.10 -7.12 -10.51
C SER A 150 -6.54 -8.45 -11.03
N ARG A 151 -5.25 -8.47 -11.35
CA ARG A 151 -4.47 -9.71 -11.57
C ARG A 151 -3.77 -10.20 -10.30
N HIS A 152 -3.95 -9.46 -9.20
CA HIS A 152 -3.30 -9.67 -7.91
C HIS A 152 -4.31 -10.10 -6.85
N ILE A 153 -3.82 -10.70 -5.77
CA ILE A 153 -4.61 -10.85 -4.54
C ILE A 153 -5.01 -9.45 -4.06
N VAL A 154 -6.31 -9.22 -3.89
CA VAL A 154 -6.87 -7.98 -3.36
C VAL A 154 -7.36 -8.22 -1.94
N VAL A 155 -7.06 -7.28 -1.05
CA VAL A 155 -7.41 -7.34 0.37
C VAL A 155 -8.32 -6.16 0.69
N TYR A 156 -9.41 -6.42 1.40
CA TYR A 156 -10.35 -5.39 1.78
C TYR A 156 -9.92 -4.67 3.06
N ASN A 157 -10.03 -3.33 3.11
CA ASN A 157 -9.74 -2.56 4.33
C ASN A 157 -10.70 -1.39 4.54
N GLY A 158 -11.70 -1.51 5.41
CA GLY A 158 -12.48 -0.34 5.83
C GLY A 158 -13.76 -0.70 6.56
N ASP A 159 -14.06 0.04 7.63
CA ASP A 159 -15.35 -0.04 8.33
C ASP A 159 -15.77 -1.43 8.84
N ILE A 160 -14.82 -2.34 9.09
CA ILE A 160 -15.07 -3.59 9.83
C ILE A 160 -14.95 -3.30 11.32
N ARG A 161 -16.09 -3.18 12.02
CA ARG A 161 -16.13 -2.84 13.45
C ARG A 161 -16.74 -3.94 14.29
N THR A 162 -17.56 -4.78 13.67
CA THR A 162 -18.29 -5.87 14.30
C THR A 162 -18.14 -7.16 13.49
N VAL A 163 -18.44 -8.31 14.12
CA VAL A 163 -18.53 -9.60 13.41
C VAL A 163 -19.58 -9.53 12.30
N ALA A 164 -20.69 -8.80 12.50
CA ALA A 164 -21.71 -8.63 11.49
C ALA A 164 -21.19 -7.86 10.25
N ASP A 165 -20.33 -6.85 10.44
CA ASP A 165 -19.67 -6.16 9.32
C ASP A 165 -18.78 -7.13 8.53
N PHE A 166 -17.99 -7.93 9.24
CA PHE A 166 -17.14 -8.95 8.64
C PHE A 166 -17.98 -9.96 7.84
N THR A 167 -18.99 -10.58 8.45
CA THR A 167 -19.86 -11.56 7.77
C THR A 167 -20.48 -10.98 6.51
N ARG A 168 -21.07 -9.77 6.60
CA ARG A 168 -21.70 -9.10 5.45
C ARG A 168 -20.71 -8.83 4.31
N LEU A 169 -19.47 -8.45 4.63
CA LEU A 169 -18.44 -8.18 3.63
C LEU A 169 -17.88 -9.48 3.02
N SER A 170 -17.67 -10.52 3.84
CA SER A 170 -17.23 -11.84 3.38
C SER A 170 -18.29 -12.52 2.49
N GLU A 171 -19.58 -12.34 2.78
CA GLU A 171 -20.68 -12.80 1.93
C GLU A 171 -20.72 -12.05 0.60
N ARG A 172 -20.45 -10.74 0.61
CA ARG A 172 -20.42 -9.92 -0.61
C ARG A 172 -19.18 -10.19 -1.47
N PHE A 173 -18.04 -10.44 -0.84
CA PHE A 173 -16.75 -10.62 -1.51
C PHE A 173 -16.12 -11.97 -1.13
N PRO A 174 -16.70 -13.09 -1.60
CA PRO A 174 -16.26 -14.43 -1.20
C PRO A 174 -14.83 -14.76 -1.63
N ASP A 175 -14.32 -14.10 -2.68
CA ASP A 175 -12.96 -14.29 -3.20
C ASP A 175 -11.89 -13.48 -2.43
N VAL A 176 -12.30 -12.66 -1.45
CA VAL A 176 -11.37 -11.89 -0.61
C VAL A 176 -11.01 -12.71 0.62
N GLU A 177 -9.81 -13.30 0.59
CA GLU A 177 -9.33 -14.19 1.65
C GLU A 177 -8.81 -13.46 2.91
N ARG A 178 -8.58 -12.13 2.84
CA ARG A 178 -7.93 -11.35 3.89
C ARG A 178 -8.48 -9.93 4.06
#